data_AF-X0T9I0-F1
#
_entry.id   AF-X0T9I0-F1
#
_cell.length_a   1.000
_cell.length_b   1.000
_cell.length_c   1.000
_cell.angle_alpha   90.00
_cell.angle_beta   90.00
_cell.angle_gamma   90.00
#
_symmetry.space_group_name_H-M   'P 1'
#
loop_
_entity.id
_entity.type
_entity.pdbx_description
1 polymer ?
#
loop_
_entity_poly.entity_id
_entity_poly.type
_entity_poly.pdbx_seq_one_letter_code
_entity_poly.pdbx_strand_id
1 'polypeptide(L)'
;MLGVDGTSGSSGTSGSSGSSGTSGFSGLFGGDSQSWSFDNGEASPPQYYLSLDDNDLSVASTVNIHVLNIDAVNVDPWLTSFNSAIDGDHCRIKIFEEYDNTNFIVLDGTLASDNTTYWTWTCTNIDSNGSFVQDDSLVVSVVEWGSSGTSGVDGESFSVDAQGP
;
A
#
# COMPACT_ATOMS: atom_id res chain seq x y z
N MET A 1 45.50 22.61 -28.25
CA MET A 1 45.65 22.17 -26.85
C MET A 1 44.50 22.80 -26.07
N LEU A 2 43.72 21.98 -25.37
CA LEU A 2 42.54 22.28 -24.53
C LEU A 2 41.30 22.67 -25.34
N GLY A 3 40.10 22.11 -25.19
CA GLY A 3 39.51 21.05 -24.38
C GLY A 3 38.01 21.17 -24.69
N VAL A 4 37.37 20.14 -25.25
CA VAL A 4 35.95 20.23 -25.62
C VAL A 4 35.10 19.94 -24.40
N ASP A 5 34.20 20.87 -24.10
CA ASP A 5 33.30 20.84 -22.94
C ASP A 5 32.40 19.59 -22.97
N GLY A 6 32.28 18.91 -21.83
CA GLY A 6 31.43 17.74 -21.67
C GLY A 6 29.95 18.09 -21.81
N THR A 7 29.22 17.29 -22.58
CA THR A 7 27.77 17.42 -22.74
C THR A 7 27.07 17.11 -21.42
N SER A 8 26.29 18.05 -20.90
CA SER A 8 25.46 17.86 -19.70
C SER A 8 24.44 16.75 -19.92
N GLY A 9 24.37 15.80 -18.97
CA GLY A 9 23.42 14.68 -18.99
C GLY A 9 21.97 15.16 -19.03
N SER A 10 21.13 14.49 -19.82
CA SER A 10 19.71 14.80 -19.93
C SER A 10 19.02 14.55 -18.58
N SER A 11 18.35 15.57 -18.05
CA SER A 11 17.53 15.44 -16.85
C SER A 11 16.42 14.42 -17.09
N GLY A 12 16.28 13.46 -16.17
CA GLY A 12 15.23 12.43 -16.22
C GLY A 12 13.85 13.06 -16.33
N THR A 13 13.01 12.49 -17.20
CA THR A 13 11.63 12.93 -17.41
C THR A 13 10.86 12.84 -16.09
N SER A 14 10.35 13.98 -15.61
CA SER A 14 9.41 14.03 -14.49
C SER A 14 8.22 13.12 -14.79
N GLY A 15 7.97 12.15 -13.90
CA GLY A 15 6.84 11.23 -14.04
C GLY A 15 5.52 11.99 -14.21
N SER A 16 4.75 11.59 -15.21
CA SER A 16 3.47 12.19 -15.56
C SER A 16 2.55 12.26 -14.35
N SER A 17 2.04 13.46 -14.05
CA SER A 17 0.99 13.66 -13.06
C SER A 17 -0.25 12.87 -13.48
N GLY A 18 -0.61 11.85 -12.69
CA GLY A 18 -1.80 11.04 -12.94
C GLY A 18 -3.07 11.88 -12.82
N SER A 19 -3.88 11.86 -13.88
CA SER A 19 -5.11 12.63 -14.07
C SER A 19 -6.12 12.49 -12.92
N SER A 20 -6.74 13.60 -12.52
CA SER A 20 -7.89 13.62 -11.62
C SER A 20 -9.06 12.82 -12.24
N GLY A 21 -9.36 11.66 -11.64
CA GLY A 21 -10.48 10.80 -12.02
C GLY A 21 -11.81 11.30 -11.43
N THR A 22 -12.85 11.26 -12.27
CA THR A 22 -14.21 11.75 -12.05
C THR A 22 -14.94 11.09 -10.87
N SER A 23 -15.70 11.89 -10.11
CA SER A 23 -16.60 11.50 -9.03
C SER A 23 -17.70 10.55 -9.51
N GLY A 24 -17.63 9.28 -9.11
CA GLY A 24 -18.72 8.31 -9.27
C GLY A 24 -19.12 7.79 -7.90
N PHE A 25 -20.35 8.10 -7.47
CA PHE A 25 -20.97 7.63 -6.22
C PHE A 25 -21.18 6.09 -6.17
N SER A 26 -20.65 5.35 -7.16
CA SER A 26 -20.52 3.89 -7.21
C SER A 26 -19.27 3.45 -7.99
N GLY A 27 -18.21 4.27 -8.01
CA GLY A 27 -16.95 3.95 -8.68
C GLY A 27 -16.08 3.04 -7.83
N LEU A 28 -16.52 1.77 -7.67
CA LEU A 28 -15.96 0.55 -7.05
C LEU A 28 -14.54 0.57 -6.41
N PHE A 29 -14.19 1.63 -5.69
CA PHE A 29 -12.87 1.96 -5.14
C PHE A 29 -11.89 2.55 -6.18
N GLY A 30 -11.26 3.67 -5.83
CA GLY A 30 -10.17 4.25 -6.62
C GLY A 30 -8.84 3.63 -6.21
N GLY A 31 -8.06 3.12 -7.17
CA GLY A 31 -6.76 2.48 -6.90
C GLY A 31 -6.85 0.96 -6.73
N ASP A 32 -5.84 0.36 -6.10
CA ASP A 32 -5.78 -1.07 -5.76
C ASP A 32 -6.45 -1.29 -4.40
N SER A 33 -7.69 -1.80 -4.37
CA SER A 33 -8.54 -1.83 -3.18
C SER A 33 -9.54 -2.98 -3.17
N GLN A 34 -9.93 -3.39 -1.98
CA GLN A 34 -10.86 -4.48 -1.69
C GLN A 34 -11.75 -4.08 -0.49
N SER A 35 -12.87 -4.77 -0.26
CA SER A 35 -13.84 -4.44 0.80
C SER A 35 -14.18 -5.61 1.73
N TRP A 36 -14.47 -5.28 2.98
CA TRP A 36 -14.85 -6.21 4.05
C TRP A 36 -15.88 -5.57 4.97
N SER A 37 -16.60 -6.39 5.74
CA SER A 37 -17.37 -5.90 6.88
C SER A 37 -16.47 -5.72 8.11
N PHE A 38 -16.76 -4.72 8.95
CA PHE A 38 -16.05 -4.53 10.21
C PHE A 38 -16.53 -5.50 11.29
N ASP A 39 -15.59 -6.12 11.98
CA ASP A 39 -15.81 -6.91 13.19
C ASP A 39 -15.12 -6.23 14.38
N ASN A 40 -15.88 -5.96 15.44
CA ASN A 40 -15.42 -5.15 16.58
C ASN A 40 -14.90 -5.96 17.79
N GLY A 41 -14.76 -7.28 17.66
CA GLY A 41 -14.57 -8.16 18.82
C GLY A 41 -13.61 -9.34 18.64
N GLU A 42 -13.28 -9.75 17.42
CA GLU A 42 -12.52 -10.97 17.16
C GLU A 42 -11.12 -10.68 16.61
N ALA A 43 -10.10 -11.20 17.29
CA ALA A 43 -8.73 -11.22 16.77
C ALA A 43 -8.59 -12.10 15.51
N SER A 44 -9.50 -13.06 15.33
CA SER A 44 -9.64 -13.86 14.11
C SER A 44 -10.94 -13.45 13.43
N PRO A 45 -10.90 -12.56 12.43
CA PRO A 45 -12.12 -12.03 11.83
C PRO A 45 -12.95 -13.16 11.22
N PRO A 46 -14.29 -13.11 11.34
CA PRO A 46 -15.17 -14.03 10.64
C PRO A 46 -14.97 -13.98 9.12
N GLN A 47 -15.56 -14.96 8.43
CA GLN A 47 -15.55 -14.97 6.97
C GLN A 47 -16.14 -13.67 6.41
N TYR A 48 -15.39 -12.99 5.52
CA TYR A 48 -15.75 -11.70 4.89
C TYR A 48 -15.52 -10.44 5.73
N TYR A 49 -14.92 -10.59 6.91
CA TYR A 49 -14.67 -9.48 7.82
C TYR A 49 -13.20 -9.08 7.91
N LEU A 50 -12.98 -7.86 8.39
CA LEU A 50 -11.73 -7.41 8.97
C LEU A 50 -11.97 -6.92 10.39
N SER A 51 -10.94 -6.95 11.24
CA SER A 51 -10.97 -6.40 12.59
C SER A 51 -9.71 -5.59 12.91
N LEU A 52 -9.86 -4.70 13.88
CA LEU A 52 -8.74 -4.00 14.53
C LEU A 52 -8.57 -4.56 15.94
N ASP A 53 -7.38 -4.42 16.52
CA ASP A 53 -7.12 -4.80 17.92
C ASP A 53 -7.73 -3.84 18.95
N ASP A 54 -8.08 -2.63 18.54
CA ASP A 54 -8.77 -1.64 19.37
C ASP A 54 -9.85 -0.89 18.58
N ASN A 55 -10.93 -0.51 19.26
CA ASN A 55 -12.01 0.30 18.70
C ASN A 55 -11.65 1.79 18.68
N ASP A 56 -10.70 2.23 19.51
CA ASP A 56 -10.08 3.54 19.38
C ASP A 56 -9.05 3.50 18.24
N LEU A 57 -9.47 4.05 17.09
CA LEU A 57 -8.67 4.09 15.87
C LEU A 57 -7.31 4.80 16.06
N SER A 58 -7.14 5.65 17.07
CA SER A 58 -5.88 6.35 17.32
C SER A 58 -4.81 5.48 17.98
N VAL A 59 -5.20 4.37 18.61
CA VAL A 59 -4.29 3.44 19.29
C VAL A 59 -4.27 2.03 18.69
N ALA A 60 -5.17 1.74 17.74
CA ALA A 60 -5.15 0.50 16.98
C ALA A 60 -3.76 0.26 16.34
N SER A 61 -3.22 -0.93 16.55
CA SER A 61 -1.86 -1.33 16.16
C SER A 61 -1.81 -2.62 15.35
N THR A 62 -2.95 -3.29 15.18
CA THR A 62 -3.08 -4.53 14.41
C THR A 62 -4.30 -4.49 13.52
N VAL A 63 -4.16 -4.96 12.29
CA VAL A 63 -5.29 -5.22 11.37
C VAL A 63 -5.33 -6.70 11.07
N ASN A 64 -6.48 -7.34 11.29
CA ASN A 64 -6.72 -8.71 10.85
C ASN A 64 -7.70 -8.70 9.69
N ILE A 65 -7.36 -9.34 8.56
CA ILE A 65 -8.17 -9.33 7.34
C ILE A 65 -8.39 -10.74 6.85
N HIS A 66 -9.66 -11.15 6.70
CA HIS A 66 -9.98 -12.46 6.14
C HIS A 66 -9.58 -12.56 4.66
N VAL A 67 -9.11 -13.72 4.21
CA VAL A 67 -8.68 -13.97 2.81
C VAL A 67 -9.81 -13.91 1.77
N LEU A 68 -11.05 -13.79 2.23
CA LEU A 68 -12.23 -13.61 1.40
C LEU A 68 -12.77 -12.21 1.67
N ASN A 69 -12.94 -11.42 0.62
CA ASN A 69 -13.58 -10.11 0.70
C ASN A 69 -15.12 -10.24 0.81
N ILE A 70 -15.84 -9.13 0.95
CA ILE A 70 -17.30 -9.12 1.13
C ILE A 70 -18.07 -9.76 -0.04
N ASP A 71 -17.48 -9.77 -1.24
CA ASP A 71 -18.03 -10.40 -2.45
C ASP A 71 -17.71 -11.91 -2.55
N ALA A 72 -17.16 -12.50 -1.49
CA ALA A 72 -16.70 -13.89 -1.42
C ALA A 72 -15.60 -14.24 -2.43
N VAL A 73 -14.82 -13.26 -2.88
CA VAL A 73 -13.64 -13.46 -3.73
C VAL A 73 -12.43 -13.75 -2.87
N ASN A 74 -11.65 -14.77 -3.25
CA ASN A 74 -10.36 -15.04 -2.62
C ASN A 74 -9.32 -14.02 -3.08
N VAL A 75 -8.90 -13.19 -2.12
CA VAL A 75 -7.92 -12.11 -2.28
C VAL A 75 -6.61 -12.42 -1.56
N ASP A 76 -6.38 -13.66 -1.14
CA ASP A 76 -5.10 -14.11 -0.57
C ASP A 76 -3.89 -13.79 -1.47
N PRO A 77 -3.94 -13.96 -2.81
CA PRO A 77 -2.83 -13.56 -3.68
C PRO A 77 -2.57 -12.05 -3.67
N TRP A 78 -3.61 -11.24 -3.45
CA TRP A 78 -3.50 -9.79 -3.35
C TRP A 78 -2.87 -9.39 -2.01
N LEU A 79 -3.33 -9.96 -0.89
CA LEU A 79 -2.73 -9.76 0.43
C LEU A 79 -1.26 -10.21 0.47
N THR A 80 -0.95 -11.34 -0.16
CA THR A 80 0.41 -11.87 -0.30
C THR A 80 1.34 -10.91 -1.04
N SER A 81 0.82 -10.16 -2.02
CA SER A 81 1.65 -9.25 -2.83
C SER A 81 2.33 -8.16 -1.98
N PHE A 82 1.71 -7.77 -0.86
CA PHE A 82 2.22 -6.78 0.08
C PHE A 82 3.10 -7.36 1.20
N ASN A 83 3.40 -8.66 1.14
CA ASN A 83 4.23 -9.36 2.13
C ASN A 83 5.58 -9.78 1.54
N SER A 84 6.19 -8.92 0.71
CA SER A 84 7.49 -9.21 0.12
C SER A 84 8.60 -9.13 1.20
N ALA A 85 9.66 -9.91 1.06
CA ALA A 85 10.58 -10.21 2.16
C ALA A 85 11.85 -9.33 2.16
N ILE A 86 11.80 -8.11 1.61
CA ILE A 86 13.00 -7.28 1.41
C ILE A 86 13.09 -6.14 2.44
N ASP A 87 13.57 -6.51 3.64
CA ASP A 87 14.00 -5.60 4.71
C ASP A 87 13.01 -4.50 5.09
N GLY A 88 12.02 -4.88 5.90
CA GLY A 88 11.07 -3.93 6.49
C GLY A 88 10.10 -3.39 5.45
N ASP A 89 9.44 -4.31 4.74
CA ASP A 89 8.37 -4.00 3.80
C ASP A 89 7.27 -3.26 4.53
N HIS A 90 7.38 -1.95 4.44
CA HIS A 90 6.42 -1.05 4.97
C HIS A 90 5.37 -0.85 3.86
N CYS A 91 4.09 -0.80 4.22
CA CYS A 91 3.05 -0.39 3.28
C CYS A 91 2.18 0.67 3.94
N ARG A 92 1.54 1.50 3.13
CA ARG A 92 0.51 2.41 3.62
C ARG A 92 -0.85 1.76 3.42
N ILE A 93 -1.56 1.52 4.51
CA ILE A 93 -2.91 0.97 4.51
C ILE A 93 -3.87 2.09 4.87
N LYS A 94 -4.87 2.32 4.03
CA LYS A 94 -6.00 3.19 4.37
C LYS A 94 -7.25 2.34 4.46
N ILE A 95 -7.98 2.46 5.57
CA ILE A 95 -9.27 1.82 5.79
C ILE A 95 -10.30 2.93 6.03
N PHE A 96 -11.44 2.88 5.36
CA PHE A 96 -12.51 3.88 5.51
C PHE A 96 -13.88 3.26 5.25
N GLU A 97 -14.93 3.87 5.77
CA GLU A 97 -16.29 3.43 5.46
C GLU A 97 -16.67 3.77 4.01
N GLU A 98 -17.23 2.78 3.30
CA GLU A 98 -17.59 2.89 1.88
C GLU A 98 -18.53 4.08 1.60
N TYR A 99 -19.45 4.35 2.52
CA TYR A 99 -20.50 5.37 2.36
C TYR A 99 -20.26 6.64 3.19
N ASP A 100 -19.26 6.66 4.08
CA ASP A 100 -18.86 7.82 4.88
C ASP A 100 -17.33 7.88 5.04
N ASN A 101 -16.66 8.58 4.12
CA ASN A 101 -15.21 8.70 4.17
C ASN A 101 -14.69 9.61 5.29
N THR A 102 -15.56 10.15 6.15
CA THR A 102 -15.12 10.88 7.35
C THR A 102 -14.66 9.92 8.44
N ASN A 103 -15.13 8.66 8.43
CA ASN A 103 -14.63 7.60 9.31
C ASN A 103 -13.50 6.85 8.59
N PHE A 104 -12.28 6.97 9.11
CA PHE A 104 -11.11 6.37 8.48
C PHE A 104 -9.95 6.15 9.47
N ILE A 105 -9.04 5.27 9.06
CA ILE A 105 -7.73 5.09 9.66
C ILE A 105 -6.67 4.93 8.56
N VAL A 106 -5.52 5.57 8.74
CA VAL A 106 -4.33 5.44 7.90
C VAL A 106 -3.20 4.87 8.76
N LEU A 107 -2.61 3.79 8.28
CA LEU A 107 -1.64 2.99 8.99
C LEU A 107 -0.38 2.80 8.13
N ASP A 108 0.77 2.77 8.80
CA ASP A 108 1.98 2.19 8.22
C ASP A 108 2.08 0.73 8.70
N GLY A 109 1.85 -0.22 7.80
CA GLY A 109 2.05 -1.66 8.01
C GLY A 109 3.53 -2.02 7.94
N THR A 110 3.97 -3.04 8.69
CA THR A 110 5.41 -3.40 8.82
C THR A 110 5.69 -4.88 8.66
N LEU A 111 4.79 -5.74 9.15
CA LEU A 111 4.92 -7.19 9.13
C LEU A 111 3.54 -7.79 8.92
N ALA A 112 3.44 -8.73 7.98
CA ALA A 112 2.24 -9.52 7.75
C ALA A 112 2.49 -10.98 8.13
N SER A 113 1.59 -11.56 8.93
CA SER A 113 1.57 -13.00 9.20
C SER A 113 0.37 -13.63 8.51
N ASP A 114 0.62 -14.66 7.71
CA ASP A 114 -0.41 -15.50 7.12
C ASP A 114 -0.88 -16.55 8.14
N ASN A 115 -2.15 -16.49 8.54
CA ASN A 115 -2.80 -17.45 9.45
C ASN A 115 -3.70 -18.43 8.70
N THR A 116 -3.46 -18.67 7.40
CA THR A 116 -4.21 -19.53 6.46
C THR A 116 -5.60 -19.03 6.07
N THR A 117 -6.41 -18.52 7.01
CA THR A 117 -7.76 -18.01 6.72
C THR A 117 -7.86 -16.49 6.83
N TYR A 118 -6.87 -15.85 7.44
CA TYR A 118 -6.76 -14.40 7.55
C TYR A 118 -5.30 -13.99 7.65
N TRP A 119 -5.04 -12.73 7.34
CA TRP A 119 -3.76 -12.07 7.50
C TRP A 119 -3.78 -11.18 8.73
N THR A 120 -2.67 -11.10 9.45
CA THR A 120 -2.46 -10.14 10.55
C THR A 120 -1.34 -9.18 10.16
N TRP A 121 -1.65 -7.89 10.06
CA TRP A 121 -0.66 -6.83 9.89
C TRP A 121 -0.40 -6.12 11.21
N THR A 122 0.89 -6.05 11.59
CA THR A 122 1.35 -5.13 12.63
C THR A 122 1.55 -3.75 12.00
N CYS A 123 0.94 -2.74 12.62
CA CYS A 123 0.77 -1.41 12.08
C CYS A 123 1.12 -0.32 13.08
N THR A 124 1.36 0.90 12.59
CA THR A 124 1.42 2.12 13.38
C THR A 124 0.39 3.12 12.82
N ASN A 125 -0.44 3.70 13.69
CA ASN A 125 -1.37 4.75 13.31
C ASN A 125 -0.63 6.03 12.85
N ILE A 126 -1.04 6.58 11.71
CA ILE A 126 -0.53 7.82 11.13
C ILE A 126 -1.57 8.94 11.21
N ASP A 127 -2.82 8.59 10.92
CA ASP A 127 -3.96 9.50 10.99
C ASP A 127 -5.24 8.69 11.16
N SER A 128 -6.22 9.23 11.87
CA SER A 128 -7.54 8.60 12.00
C SER A 128 -8.60 9.61 12.39
N ASN A 129 -9.84 9.32 12.01
CA ASN A 129 -11.00 10.08 12.44
C ASN A 129 -12.22 9.15 12.56
N GLY A 130 -13.11 9.47 13.49
CA GLY A 130 -14.34 8.72 13.70
C GLY A 130 -14.14 7.38 14.40
N SER A 131 -15.03 6.45 14.13
CA SER A 131 -15.03 5.09 14.70
C SER A 131 -15.76 4.16 13.75
N PHE A 132 -15.31 2.91 13.65
CA PHE A 132 -16.07 1.87 12.98
C PHE A 132 -17.00 1.15 13.98
N VAL A 133 -18.16 0.70 13.50
CA VAL A 133 -19.12 -0.11 14.24
C VAL A 133 -19.34 -1.45 13.54
N GLN A 134 -19.82 -2.43 14.32
CA GLN A 134 -20.07 -3.78 13.81
C GLN A 134 -20.88 -3.75 12.51
N ASP A 135 -20.43 -4.54 11.53
CA ASP A 135 -21.03 -4.69 10.20
C ASP A 135 -20.90 -3.48 9.27
N ASP A 136 -20.13 -2.44 9.64
CA ASP A 136 -19.81 -1.36 8.71
C ASP A 136 -19.09 -1.90 7.47
N SER A 137 -19.47 -1.40 6.30
CA SER A 137 -18.81 -1.74 5.04
C SER A 137 -17.54 -0.91 4.89
N LEU A 138 -16.40 -1.57 4.98
CA LEU A 138 -15.09 -0.94 4.95
C LEU A 138 -14.36 -1.23 3.64
N VAL A 139 -13.65 -0.22 3.17
CA VAL A 139 -12.78 -0.28 2.01
C VAL A 139 -11.35 -0.21 2.49
N VAL A 140 -10.52 -1.16 2.03
CA VAL A 140 -9.08 -1.18 2.29
C VAL A 140 -8.34 -0.90 0.99
N SER A 141 -7.50 0.13 1.03
CA SER A 141 -6.55 0.47 -0.01
C SER A 141 -5.14 0.30 0.52
N VAL A 142 -4.29 -0.39 -0.22
CA VAL A 142 -2.89 -0.63 0.16
C VAL A 142 -1.96 -0.07 -0.90
N VAL A 143 -0.90 0.61 -0.48
CA VAL A 143 0.15 1.10 -1.35
C VAL A 143 1.50 0.71 -0.77
N GLU A 144 2.32 0.02 -1.55
CA GLU A 144 3.72 -0.24 -1.22
C GLU A 144 4.55 1.02 -1.46
N TRP A 145 5.53 1.29 -0.60
CA TRP A 145 6.65 2.15 -0.95
C TRP A 145 7.88 1.28 -1.17
N GLY A 146 8.54 1.46 -2.33
CA GLY A 146 9.77 0.72 -2.59
C GLY A 146 10.84 1.11 -1.56
N SER A 147 11.60 0.12 -1.09
CA SER A 147 12.90 0.39 -0.47
C SER A 147 13.68 1.31 -1.43
N SER A 148 14.33 2.33 -0.86
CA SER A 148 15.08 3.35 -1.60
C SER A 148 15.83 2.73 -2.78
N GLY A 149 15.51 3.18 -4.00
CA GLY A 149 16.14 2.67 -5.22
C GLY A 149 17.65 2.65 -5.06
N THR A 150 18.26 1.48 -5.16
CA THR A 150 19.71 1.34 -5.12
C THR A 150 20.29 2.30 -6.16
N SER A 151 21.23 3.15 -5.74
CA SER A 151 21.93 4.07 -6.63
C SER A 151 22.44 3.27 -7.83
N GLY A 152 21.99 3.65 -9.03
CA GLY A 152 22.42 3.00 -10.26
C GLY A 152 23.95 2.97 -10.28
N VAL A 153 24.52 1.80 -10.58
CA VAL A 153 25.97 1.66 -10.78
C VAL A 153 26.41 2.69 -11.80
N ASP A 154 27.34 3.56 -11.44
CA ASP A 154 27.92 4.54 -12.37
C ASP A 154 28.46 3.78 -13.59
N GLY A 155 28.01 4.18 -14.78
CA GLY A 155 28.38 3.50 -16.01
C GLY A 155 29.90 3.53 -16.23
N GLU A 156 30.49 2.34 -16.35
CA GLU A 156 31.89 2.16 -16.78
C GLU A 156 32.13 2.93 -18.09
N SER A 157 32.95 3.97 -18.04
CA SER A 157 33.34 4.71 -19.24
C SER A 157 34.39 3.90 -20.00
N PHE A 158 33.98 3.26 -21.10
CA PHE A 158 34.92 2.71 -22.06
C PHE A 158 35.62 3.87 -22.78
N SER A 159 36.93 4.01 -22.60
CA SER A 159 37.75 4.82 -23.49
C SER A 159 37.80 4.13 -24.86
N VAL A 160 37.00 4.63 -25.80
CA VAL A 160 37.24 4.40 -27.22
C VAL A 160 38.09 5.55 -27.72
N ASP A 161 39.31 5.28 -28.15
CA ASP A 161 39.89 6.05 -29.24
C ASP A 161 40.43 5.08 -30.29
N ALA A 162 39.70 5.10 -31.40
CA ALA A 162 40.02 4.46 -32.66
C ALA A 162 41.23 5.12 -33.34
N GLN A 163 41.76 4.42 -34.33
CA GLN A 163 42.98 4.68 -35.06
C GLN A 163 43.01 5.95 -35.93
N GLY A 164 44.23 6.48 -36.13
CA GLY A 164 44.78 6.85 -37.45
C GLY A 164 45.20 8.32 -37.63
N PRO A 165 46.11 8.65 -38.56
CA PRO A 165 46.88 7.82 -39.51
C PRO A 165 48.30 7.44 -39.05
#